data_AF-X1B631-F1
#
_entry.id   AF-X1B631-F1
#
_cell.length_a   1.000
_cell.length_b   1.000
_cell.length_c   1.000
_cell.angle_alpha   90.00
_cell.angle_beta   90.00
_cell.angle_gamma   90.00
#
_symmetry.space_group_name_H-M   'P 1'
#
loop_
_entity.id
_entity.type
_entity.pdbx_description
1 polymer ?
#
loop_
_entity_poly.entity_id
_entity_poly.type
_entity_poly.pdbx_seq_one_letter_code
_entity_poly.pdbx_strand_id
1 'polypeptide(L)'
;MSSWKDLYSEVKRRKMEALDKKDVVKAVEKHGKILAVEGRYEHPRKVIDHMYAAKHITIKPNDIMKHNLSDYDVVLIGCPGDKIPHSAFPKISEYVSLKGGWLITTDWAIKHIVEKIFPGYIRWNGQKTADAVVP
;
A
#
# COMPACT_ATOMS: atom_id res chain seq x y z
N MET A 1 30.67 11.45 -20.06
CA MET A 1 29.22 11.21 -20.24
C MET A 1 28.57 11.25 -18.87
N SER A 2 27.85 12.32 -18.55
CA SER A 2 27.12 12.41 -17.27
C SER A 2 26.12 11.27 -17.24
N SER A 3 26.35 10.28 -16.37
CA SER A 3 25.37 9.26 -16.04
C SER A 3 24.03 9.97 -15.81
N TRP A 4 22.98 9.54 -16.50
CA TRP A 4 21.61 9.91 -16.20
C TRP A 4 21.30 9.33 -14.81
N LYS A 5 21.88 9.95 -13.77
CA LYS A 5 21.56 9.74 -12.35
C LYS A 5 20.04 9.74 -12.29
N ASP A 6 19.47 8.68 -11.74
CA ASP A 6 18.05 8.49 -11.49
C ASP A 6 17.34 9.82 -11.23
N LEU A 7 16.81 10.40 -12.31
CA LEU A 7 16.20 11.73 -12.31
C LEU A 7 14.97 11.75 -11.44
N TYR A 8 14.27 10.61 -11.37
CA TYR A 8 13.09 10.46 -10.55
C TYR A 8 13.43 10.58 -9.07
N SER A 9 14.45 9.85 -8.59
CA SER A 9 14.92 9.96 -7.21
C SER A 9 15.46 11.36 -6.88
N GLU A 10 16.17 11.99 -7.81
CA GLU A 10 16.66 13.37 -7.64
C GLU A 10 15.51 14.38 -7.51
N VAL A 11 14.52 14.33 -8.40
CA VAL A 11 13.34 15.20 -8.37
C VAL A 11 12.54 14.96 -7.09
N LYS A 12 12.33 13.69 -6.71
CA LYS A 12 11.63 13.31 -5.47
C LYS A 12 12.34 13.87 -4.25
N ARG A 13 13.68 13.75 -4.18
CA ARG A 13 14.49 14.32 -3.07
C ARG A 13 14.34 15.84 -3.01
N ARG A 14 14.54 16.55 -4.12
CA ARG A 14 14.41 18.02 -4.16
C ARG A 14 13.02 18.49 -3.76
N LYS A 15 11.97 17.78 -4.20
CA LYS A 15 10.59 18.07 -3.79
C LYS A 15 10.42 17.96 -2.27
N MET A 16 10.95 16.89 -1.66
CA MET A 16 10.84 16.70 -0.20
C MET A 16 11.69 17.71 0.58
N GLU A 17 12.86 18.10 0.06
CA GLU A 17 13.68 19.18 0.63
C GLU A 17 12.94 20.53 0.56
N ALA A 18 12.31 20.85 -0.58
CA ALA A 18 11.52 22.08 -0.74
C ALA A 18 10.27 22.13 0.16
N LEU A 19 9.76 20.96 0.59
CA LEU A 19 8.65 20.83 1.54
C LEU A 19 9.11 20.79 3.01
N ASP A 20 10.41 20.98 3.28
CA ASP A 20 11.01 20.87 4.61
C ASP A 20 10.75 19.51 5.28
N LYS A 21 10.80 18.43 4.47
CA LYS A 21 10.58 17.04 4.91
C LYS A 21 11.85 16.19 4.86
N LYS A 22 13.02 16.80 4.68
CA LYS A 22 14.29 16.07 4.50
C LYS A 22 14.56 15.06 5.63
N ASP A 23 14.40 15.48 6.88
CA ASP A 23 14.70 14.61 8.02
C ASP A 23 13.62 13.55 8.25
N VAL A 24 12.36 13.84 7.88
CA VAL A 24 11.28 12.85 7.84
C VAL A 24 11.60 11.76 6.82
N VAL A 25 12.01 12.14 5.60
CA VAL A 25 12.40 11.17 4.56
C VAL A 25 13.55 10.28 5.04
N LYS A 26 14.61 10.86 5.62
CA LYS A 26 15.72 10.08 6.18
C LYS A 26 15.25 9.11 7.26
N ALA A 27 14.33 9.54 8.15
CA ALA A 27 13.79 8.67 9.19
C ALA A 27 13.00 7.50 8.58
N VAL A 28 12.16 7.77 7.57
CA VAL A 28 11.39 6.74 6.85
C VAL A 28 12.31 5.77 6.10
N GLU A 29 13.34 6.26 5.40
CA GLU A 29 14.33 5.42 4.71
C GLU A 29 15.15 4.55 5.67
N LYS A 30 15.31 4.97 6.93
CA LYS A 30 16.07 4.23 7.94
C LYS A 30 15.21 3.26 8.76
N HIS A 31 13.92 3.57 8.96
CA HIS A 31 13.08 2.85 9.91
C HIS A 31 11.79 2.28 9.32
N GLY A 32 11.29 2.86 8.23
CA GLY A 32 10.01 2.52 7.64
C GLY A 32 9.95 1.08 7.11
N LYS A 33 8.80 0.44 7.23
CA LYS A 33 8.55 -0.93 6.81
C LYS A 33 7.22 -1.02 6.08
N ILE A 34 7.26 -1.52 4.85
CA ILE A 34 6.09 -1.71 3.99
C ILE A 34 5.90 -3.19 3.72
N LEU A 35 4.69 -3.69 3.95
CA LEU A 35 4.25 -4.99 3.50
C LEU A 35 3.27 -4.82 2.34
N ALA A 36 3.57 -5.41 1.19
CA ALA A 36 2.66 -5.48 0.06
C ALA A 36 2.14 -6.90 -0.14
N VAL A 37 0.84 -7.03 -0.35
CA VAL A 37 0.16 -8.28 -0.71
C VAL A 37 -0.15 -8.23 -2.20
N GLU A 38 0.33 -9.22 -2.95
CA GLU A 38 0.13 -9.29 -4.40
C GLU A 38 -1.37 -9.28 -4.77
N GLY A 39 -1.69 -8.54 -5.83
CA GLY A 39 -3.01 -8.51 -6.45
C GLY A 39 -3.08 -9.42 -7.69
N ARG A 40 -4.28 -9.55 -8.27
CA ARG A 40 -4.45 -10.15 -9.59
C ARG A 40 -4.12 -9.15 -10.70
N TYR A 41 -4.55 -7.90 -10.54
CA TYR A 41 -4.43 -6.87 -11.56
C TYR A 41 -3.21 -5.98 -11.32
N GLU A 42 -2.91 -5.71 -10.06
CA GLU A 42 -1.74 -4.95 -9.65
C GLU A 42 -0.59 -5.87 -9.25
N HIS A 43 0.62 -5.40 -9.55
CA HIS A 43 1.86 -6.03 -9.14
C HIS A 43 2.65 -5.09 -8.22
N PRO A 44 2.27 -4.97 -6.92
CA PRO A 44 2.96 -4.11 -5.97
C PRO A 44 4.48 -4.31 -5.94
N ARG A 45 4.95 -5.54 -6.17
CA ARG A 45 6.37 -5.87 -6.28
C ARG A 45 7.16 -4.97 -7.23
N LYS A 46 6.53 -4.49 -8.32
CA LYS A 46 7.20 -3.63 -9.31
C LYS A 46 7.38 -2.19 -8.84
N VAL A 47 6.66 -1.76 -7.81
CA VAL A 47 6.61 -0.36 -7.38
C VAL A 47 7.12 -0.13 -5.96
N ILE A 48 6.99 -1.11 -5.06
CA ILE A 48 7.31 -0.87 -3.66
C ILE A 48 8.79 -0.57 -3.44
N ASP A 49 9.69 -1.16 -4.22
CA ASP A 49 11.14 -0.93 -4.09
C ASP A 49 11.54 0.52 -4.42
N HIS A 50 10.64 1.31 -5.03
CA HIS A 50 10.83 2.73 -5.31
C HIS A 50 10.19 3.66 -4.24
N MET A 51 9.52 3.08 -3.25
CA MET A 51 8.93 3.80 -2.12
C MET A 51 9.97 4.06 -1.03
N TYR A 52 9.81 5.15 -0.27
CA TYR A 52 10.65 5.39 0.89
C TYR A 52 10.29 4.40 2.00
N ALA A 53 11.24 3.54 2.37
CA ALA A 53 11.20 2.66 3.54
C ALA A 53 12.56 1.97 3.65
N ALA A 54 12.90 1.49 4.86
CA ALA A 54 14.06 0.64 5.08
C ALA A 54 13.82 -0.81 4.65
N LYS A 55 12.57 -1.27 4.76
CA LYS A 55 12.20 -2.65 4.43
C LYS A 55 10.97 -2.69 3.54
N HIS A 56 11.10 -3.38 2.42
CA HIS A 56 10.02 -3.67 1.49
C HIS A 56 9.82 -5.18 1.44
N ILE A 57 8.61 -5.64 1.73
CA ILE A 57 8.27 -7.06 1.67
C ILE A 57 7.07 -7.21 0.75
N THR A 58 7.14 -8.14 -0.21
CA THR A 58 5.98 -8.55 -0.99
C THR A 58 5.65 -10.01 -0.77
N ILE A 59 4.38 -10.30 -0.48
CA ILE A 59 3.88 -11.64 -0.16
C ILE A 59 2.69 -12.03 -1.05
N LYS A 60 2.41 -13.33 -1.16
CA LYS A 60 1.18 -13.82 -1.77
C LYS A 60 -0.01 -13.64 -0.79
N PRO A 61 -1.26 -13.54 -1.29
CA PRO A 61 -2.44 -13.38 -0.44
C PRO A 61 -2.58 -14.38 0.71
N ASN A 62 -2.26 -15.66 0.48
CA ASN A 62 -2.36 -16.71 1.49
C ASN A 62 -1.30 -16.60 2.60
N ASP A 63 -0.21 -15.87 2.37
CA ASP A 63 0.87 -15.73 3.34
C ASP A 63 0.58 -14.64 4.38
N ILE A 64 -0.46 -13.82 4.20
CA ILE A 64 -0.79 -12.70 5.10
C ILE A 64 -0.96 -13.15 6.56
N MET A 65 -1.48 -14.35 6.77
CA MET A 65 -1.67 -14.90 8.12
C MET A 65 -0.35 -15.16 8.85
N LYS A 66 0.74 -15.38 8.11
CA LYS A 66 2.09 -15.66 8.66
C LYS A 66 2.80 -14.42 9.18
N HIS A 67 2.32 -13.22 8.88
CA HIS A 67 2.95 -11.95 9.26
C HIS A 67 2.18 -11.24 10.36
N ASN A 68 2.84 -10.71 11.38
CA ASN A 68 2.21 -9.76 12.28
C ASN A 68 2.12 -8.40 11.56
N LEU A 69 0.90 -7.93 11.27
CA LEU A 69 0.71 -6.69 10.51
C LEU A 69 1.22 -5.45 11.28
N SER A 70 1.21 -5.52 12.61
CA SER A 70 1.69 -4.42 13.47
C SER A 70 3.20 -4.18 13.39
N ASP A 71 3.95 -5.08 12.74
CA ASP A 71 5.39 -4.90 12.51
C ASP A 71 5.68 -3.96 11.33
N TYR A 72 4.64 -3.51 10.61
CA TYR A 72 4.73 -2.68 9.41
C TYR A 72 3.99 -1.36 9.59
N ASP A 73 4.60 -0.28 9.13
CA ASP A 73 4.01 1.06 9.17
C ASP A 73 2.87 1.18 8.16
N VAL A 74 2.99 0.48 7.03
CA VAL A 74 1.99 0.45 5.95
C VAL A 74 1.82 -0.95 5.41
N VAL A 75 0.56 -1.37 5.25
CA VAL A 75 0.18 -2.57 4.49
C VAL A 75 -0.50 -2.13 3.20
N LEU A 76 -0.01 -2.61 2.06
CA LEU A 76 -0.60 -2.42 0.74
C LEU A 76 -1.28 -3.72 0.29
N ILE A 77 -2.55 -3.66 -0.08
CA ILE A 77 -3.27 -4.81 -0.68
C ILE A 77 -3.53 -4.51 -2.15
N GLY A 78 -2.90 -5.30 -3.03
CA GLY A 78 -3.10 -5.18 -4.47
C GLY A 78 -4.50 -5.60 -4.91
N CYS A 79 -5.02 -4.93 -5.94
CA CYS A 79 -6.34 -5.18 -6.49
C CYS A 79 -6.50 -6.61 -7.06
N PRO A 80 -7.66 -7.27 -6.84
CA PRO A 80 -8.84 -6.75 -6.15
C PRO A 80 -8.90 -7.15 -4.67
N GLY A 81 -7.87 -7.79 -4.11
CA GLY A 81 -7.91 -8.39 -2.78
C GLY A 81 -8.78 -9.65 -2.66
N ASP A 82 -9.41 -10.13 -3.73
CA ASP A 82 -10.37 -11.26 -3.70
C ASP A 82 -9.74 -12.63 -3.42
N LYS A 83 -8.41 -12.73 -3.44
CA LYS A 83 -7.64 -13.91 -3.05
C LYS A 83 -7.16 -13.89 -1.61
N ILE A 84 -7.40 -12.81 -0.86
CA ILE A 84 -7.08 -12.78 0.58
C ILE A 84 -8.10 -13.68 1.30
N PRO A 85 -7.65 -14.64 2.12
CA PRO A 85 -8.55 -15.47 2.90
C PRO A 85 -9.44 -14.62 3.82
N HIS A 86 -10.73 -14.91 3.89
CA HIS A 86 -11.66 -14.20 4.78
C HIS A 86 -11.25 -14.33 6.27
N SER A 87 -10.51 -15.38 6.65
CA SER A 87 -9.94 -15.51 8.00
C SER A 87 -8.92 -14.42 8.35
N ALA A 88 -8.35 -13.73 7.35
CA ALA A 88 -7.46 -12.59 7.58
C ALA A 88 -8.19 -11.27 7.84
N PHE A 89 -9.51 -11.21 7.62
CA PHE A 89 -10.27 -9.96 7.72
C PHE A 89 -10.26 -9.34 9.12
N PRO A 90 -10.51 -10.09 10.22
CA PRO A 90 -10.37 -9.53 11.56
C PRO A 90 -8.98 -8.96 11.80
N LYS A 91 -7.93 -9.67 11.37
CA LYS A 91 -6.54 -9.25 11.51
C LYS A 91 -6.23 -7.94 10.78
N ILE A 92 -6.75 -7.75 9.56
CA ILE A 92 -6.60 -6.49 8.80
C ILE A 92 -7.42 -5.37 9.48
N SER A 93 -8.65 -5.68 9.92
CA SER A 93 -9.50 -4.71 10.63
C SER A 93 -8.86 -4.21 11.92
N GLU A 94 -8.34 -5.11 12.75
CA GLU A 94 -7.67 -4.80 14.01
C GLU A 94 -6.38 -4.00 13.80
N TYR A 95 -5.59 -4.34 12.77
CA TYR A 95 -4.39 -3.58 12.40
C TYR A 95 -4.70 -2.10 12.19
N VAL A 96 -5.78 -1.78 11.48
CA VAL A 96 -6.16 -0.38 11.25
C VAL A 96 -6.85 0.22 12.46
N SER A 97 -7.93 -0.41 12.95
CA SER A 97 -8.85 0.18 13.92
C SER A 97 -8.32 0.22 15.36
N LEU A 98 -7.53 -0.77 15.75
CA LEU A 98 -7.03 -0.89 17.14
C LEU A 98 -5.55 -0.54 17.25
N LYS A 99 -4.76 -0.75 16.18
CA LYS A 99 -3.31 -0.53 16.19
C LYS A 99 -2.87 0.73 15.45
N GLY A 100 -3.81 1.44 14.79
CA GLY A 100 -3.51 2.67 14.06
C GLY A 100 -2.67 2.47 12.79
N GLY A 101 -2.66 1.25 12.26
CA GLY A 101 -1.96 0.89 11.05
C GLY A 101 -2.56 1.52 9.79
N TRP A 102 -1.72 1.74 8.78
CA TRP A 102 -2.16 2.33 7.52
C TRP A 102 -2.37 1.27 6.46
N LEU A 103 -3.57 1.24 5.87
CA LEU A 103 -3.93 0.36 4.77
C LEU A 103 -4.02 1.14 3.46
N ILE A 104 -3.25 0.74 2.47
CA ILE A 104 -3.33 1.25 1.09
C ILE A 104 -3.95 0.16 0.22
N THR A 105 -5.01 0.49 -0.51
CA THR A 105 -5.64 -0.39 -1.49
C THR A 105 -6.08 0.42 -2.70
N THR A 106 -6.50 -0.26 -3.76
CA THR A 106 -7.10 0.38 -4.94
C THR A 106 -8.49 -0.19 -5.25
N ASP A 107 -9.27 0.61 -5.97
CA ASP A 107 -10.50 0.26 -6.68
C ASP A 107 -11.39 -0.85 -6.05
N TRP A 108 -11.25 -2.10 -6.50
CA TRP A 108 -12.10 -3.24 -6.22
C TRP A 108 -11.83 -3.84 -4.86
N ALA A 109 -10.68 -3.52 -4.24
CA ALA A 109 -10.45 -3.86 -2.84
C ALA A 109 -11.49 -3.20 -1.92
N ILE A 110 -12.15 -2.11 -2.35
CA ILE A 110 -13.31 -1.57 -1.63
C ILE A 110 -14.37 -2.65 -1.42
N LYS A 111 -14.77 -3.33 -2.50
CA LYS A 111 -15.79 -4.38 -2.49
C LYS A 111 -15.32 -5.66 -1.79
N HIS A 112 -14.09 -6.07 -2.08
CA HIS A 112 -13.62 -7.39 -1.66
C HIS A 112 -13.04 -7.42 -0.24
N ILE A 113 -12.54 -6.28 0.26
CA ILE A 113 -11.90 -6.12 1.56
C ILE A 113 -12.58 -5.03 2.40
N VAL A 114 -12.46 -3.76 2.00
CA VAL A 114 -12.72 -2.59 2.87
C VAL A 114 -14.15 -2.58 3.41
N GLU A 115 -15.15 -2.72 2.54
CA GLU A 115 -16.56 -2.67 2.96
C GLU A 115 -16.96 -3.83 3.89
N LYS A 116 -16.23 -4.95 3.81
CA LYS A 116 -16.46 -6.13 4.66
C LYS A 116 -15.80 -5.99 6.03
N ILE A 117 -14.62 -5.37 6.09
CA ILE A 117 -13.84 -5.22 7.34
C ILE A 117 -14.16 -3.93 8.11
N PHE A 118 -14.74 -2.93 7.45
CA PHE A 118 -15.22 -1.67 8.02
C PHE A 118 -16.65 -1.37 7.52
N PRO A 119 -17.65 -2.19 7.90
CA PRO A 119 -19.03 -1.96 7.48
C PRO A 119 -19.53 -0.58 7.96
N GLY A 120 -20.24 0.13 7.08
CA GLY A 120 -20.82 1.44 7.39
C GLY A 120 -19.93 2.66 7.09
N TYR A 121 -18.65 2.46 6.74
CA TYR A 121 -17.74 3.58 6.42
C TYR A 121 -17.68 3.87 4.91
N ILE A 122 -17.17 2.92 4.12
CA ILE A 122 -17.02 3.03 2.66
C ILE A 122 -17.55 1.74 2.05
N ARG A 123 -18.36 1.87 0.98
CA ARG A 123 -18.90 0.71 0.24
C ARG A 123 -18.92 0.99 -1.26
N TRP A 124 -18.85 -0.07 -2.05
CA TRP A 124 -19.11 0.07 -3.47
C TRP A 124 -20.61 0.34 -3.70
N ASN A 125 -20.92 1.33 -4.55
CA ASN A 125 -22.30 1.71 -4.86
C ASN A 125 -22.96 0.79 -5.91
N GLY A 126 -22.25 -0.22 -6.40
CA GLY A 126 -22.73 -1.17 -7.42
C GLY A 126 -22.65 -0.65 -8.86
N GLN A 127 -22.21 0.59 -9.07
CA GLN A 127 -22.08 1.20 -10.38
C GLN A 127 -20.65 1.05 -10.90
N LYS A 128 -20.51 0.87 -12.21
CA LYS A 128 -19.23 0.89 -12.92
C LYS A 128 -19.09 2.21 -13.66
N THR A 129 -17.91 2.79 -13.66
CA THR A 129 -17.54 3.87 -14.57
C THR A 129 -17.05 3.27 -15.89
N ALA A 130 -17.27 3.96 -17.00
CA ALA A 130 -16.62 3.61 -18.26
C ALA A 130 -15.10 3.86 -18.14
N ASP A 131 -14.30 3.17 -18.96
CA ASP A 131 -12.88 3.51 -19.14
C ASP A 131 -12.80 4.86 -19.87
N ALA A 132 -12.82 5.94 -19.11
CA ALA A 132 -12.73 7.30 -19.61
C ALA A 132 -11.37 7.87 -19.22
N VAL A 133 -10.49 8.06 -20.19
CA VAL A 133 -9.36 8.98 -20.05
C VAL A 133 -9.92 10.36 -20.37
N VAL A 134 -9.97 11.25 -19.39
CA VAL A 134 -10.28 12.67 -19.64
C VAL A 134 -9.05 13.25 -20.35
N PRO A 135 -9.16 13.73 -21.60
CA PRO A 135 -8.04 14.34 -22.33
C PRO A 135 -7.48 15.57 -21.62
#